data_AF-A0A0C2FXM1-F1
#
_entry.id   AF-A0A0C2FXM1-F1
#
_cell.length_a   1.000
_cell.length_b   1.000
_cell.length_c   1.000
_cell.angle_alpha   90.00
_cell.angle_beta   90.00
_cell.angle_gamma   90.00
#
_symmetry.space_group_name_H-M   'P 1'
#
loop_
_entity.id
_entity.type
_entity.pdbx_description
1 polymer ?
#
loop_
_entity_poly.entity_id
_entity_poly.type
_entity_poly.pdbx_seq_one_letter_code
_entity_poly.pdbx_strand_id
1 'polypeptide(L)'
;MRKLERSDVDSLRRLASYFIRKSEFNLAARIYGNINDIKAMAQMHVAAGHWTDAFAIADRYPKFVEDVYLPYARHLAERDQFLEAQKGL
;
A
#
# COMPACT_ATOMS: atom_id res chain seq x y z
N MET A 1 28.05 4.11 9.85
CA MET A 1 26.69 3.74 9.38
C MET A 1 26.81 3.47 7.88
N ARG A 2 26.62 2.22 7.42
CA ARG A 2 26.80 1.85 6.00
C ARG A 2 25.59 2.39 5.22
N LYS A 3 25.83 3.30 4.28
CA LYS A 3 24.81 3.79 3.35
C LYS A 3 24.44 2.62 2.42
N LEU A 4 23.15 2.35 2.21
CA LEU A 4 22.74 1.35 1.22
C LEU A 4 23.10 1.87 -0.16
N GLU A 5 23.73 1.00 -0.97
CA GLU A 5 23.95 1.27 -2.37
C GLU A 5 22.64 1.11 -3.16
N ARG A 6 22.52 1.76 -4.32
CA ARG A 6 21.28 1.70 -5.14
C ARG A 6 20.89 0.25 -5.48
N SER A 7 21.88 -0.60 -5.75
CA SER A 7 21.69 -2.03 -6.02
C SER A 7 21.05 -2.79 -4.86
N ASP A 8 21.37 -2.40 -3.62
CA ASP A 8 20.84 -3.03 -2.41
C ASP A 8 19.37 -2.65 -2.22
N VAL A 9 19.04 -1.38 -2.47
CA VAL A 9 17.64 -0.89 -2.41
C VAL A 9 16.77 -1.60 -3.45
N ASP A 10 17.24 -1.75 -4.68
CA ASP A 10 16.47 -2.42 -5.74
C ASP A 10 16.29 -3.92 -5.47
N SER A 11 17.30 -4.57 -4.88
CA SER A 11 17.19 -5.97 -4.44
C SER A 11 16.16 -6.13 -3.33
N LEU A 12 16.13 -5.21 -2.36
CA LEU A 12 15.13 -5.20 -1.29
C LEU A 12 13.72 -4.93 -1.83
N ARG A 13 13.55 -4.03 -2.80
CA ARG A 13 12.24 -3.85 -3.47
C ARG A 13 11.75 -5.12 -4.14
N ARG A 14 12.62 -5.84 -4.86
CA ARG A 14 12.27 -7.14 -5.48
C ARG A 14 11.86 -8.18 -4.44
N LEU A 15 12.54 -8.21 -3.30
CA LEU A 15 12.20 -9.10 -2.19
C LEU A 15 10.84 -8.74 -1.57
N ALA A 16 10.55 -7.45 -1.36
CA ALA A 16 9.23 -7.00 -0.91
C ALA A 16 8.13 -7.43 -1.89
N SER A 17 8.33 -7.23 -3.20
CA SER A 17 7.40 -7.69 -4.24
C SER A 17 7.19 -9.22 -4.22
N TYR A 18 8.21 -10.01 -3.87
CA TYR A 18 8.06 -11.44 -3.69
C TYR A 18 7.11 -11.78 -2.54
N PHE A 19 7.27 -11.14 -1.39
CA PHE A 19 6.38 -11.35 -0.24
C PHE A 19 4.95 -10.88 -0.48
N ILE A 20 4.74 -9.79 -1.22
CA ILE A 20 3.40 -9.33 -1.63
C ILE A 20 2.68 -10.43 -2.43
N ARG A 21 3.36 -11.09 -3.37
CA ARG A 21 2.76 -12.20 -4.15
C ARG A 21 2.44 -13.43 -3.32
N LYS A 22 3.00 -13.54 -2.12
CA LYS A 22 2.69 -14.59 -1.13
C LYS A 22 1.69 -14.12 -0.07
N SER A 23 1.13 -12.92 -0.21
CA SER A 23 0.25 -12.28 0.77
C SER A 23 0.92 -12.05 2.13
N GLU A 24 2.25 -12.01 2.18
CA GLU A 24 3.06 -11.78 3.38
C GLU A 24 3.33 -10.28 3.58
N PHE A 25 2.25 -9.50 3.76
CA PHE A 25 2.31 -8.03 3.75
C PHE A 25 3.14 -7.45 4.90
N ASN A 26 3.16 -8.09 6.07
CA ASN A 26 3.97 -7.66 7.21
C ASN A 26 5.48 -7.69 6.90
N LEU A 27 5.93 -8.72 6.17
CA LEU A 27 7.33 -8.84 5.76
C LEU A 27 7.69 -7.80 4.69
N ALA A 28 6.81 -7.58 3.72
CA ALA A 28 6.97 -6.54 2.71
C ALA A 28 7.01 -5.13 3.33
N ALA A 29 6.13 -4.83 4.29
CA ALA A 29 6.12 -3.56 5.02
C ALA A 29 7.43 -3.33 5.79
N ARG A 30 7.95 -4.35 6.48
CA ARG A 30 9.26 -4.24 7.15
C ARG A 30 10.38 -3.90 6.17
N ILE A 31 10.38 -4.50 4.98
CA ILE A 31 11.40 -4.22 3.96
C ILE A 31 11.27 -2.78 3.45
N TYR A 32 10.08 -2.34 3.06
CA TYR A 32 9.88 -0.96 2.61
C TYR A 32 10.21 0.07 3.69
N GLY A 33 9.92 -0.24 4.96
CA GLY A 33 10.32 0.59 6.10
C GLY A 33 11.84 0.71 6.24
N ASN A 34 12.57 -0.40 6.09
CA ASN A 34 14.03 -0.42 6.17
C ASN A 34 14.70 0.45 5.10
N ILE A 35 14.11 0.54 3.90
CA ILE A 35 14.61 1.40 2.81
C ILE A 35 13.91 2.76 2.74
N ASN A 36 13.06 3.07 3.73
CA ASN A 36 12.26 4.29 3.82
C ASN A 36 11.39 4.57 2.57
N ASP A 37 10.97 3.51 1.86
CA ASP A 37 10.08 3.60 0.69
C ASP A 37 8.61 3.56 1.13
N ILE A 38 8.23 4.61 1.87
CA ILE A 38 6.90 4.72 2.47
C ILE A 38 5.80 4.78 1.40
N LYS A 39 6.11 5.32 0.21
CA LYS A 39 5.17 5.35 -0.90
C LYS A 39 4.80 3.94 -1.36
N ALA A 40 5.80 3.09 -1.59
CA ALA A 40 5.56 1.70 -1.98
C ALA A 40 4.80 0.92 -0.89
N MET A 41 5.09 1.20 0.39
CA MET A 41 4.35 0.61 1.51
C MET A 41 2.87 1.01 1.50
N ALA A 42 2.55 2.30 1.33
CA ALA A 42 1.17 2.79 1.27
C ALA A 42 0.41 2.14 0.11
N GLN A 43 1.00 2.16 -1.09
CA GLN A 43 0.41 1.60 -2.30
C GLN A 43 0.16 0.09 -2.18
N MET A 44 1.05 -0.64 -1.50
CA MET A 44 0.84 -2.05 -1.20
C MET A 44 -0.40 -2.30 -0.33
N HIS A 45 -0.55 -1.57 0.80
CA HIS A 45 -1.70 -1.73 1.68
C HIS A 45 -3.02 -1.33 0.99
N VAL A 46 -2.99 -0.26 0.19
CA VAL A 46 -4.13 0.15 -0.64
C VAL A 46 -4.52 -0.95 -1.62
N ALA A 47 -3.56 -1.50 -2.37
CA ALA A 47 -3.83 -2.57 -3.34
C ALA A 47 -4.35 -3.86 -2.67
N ALA A 48 -3.96 -4.13 -1.43
CA ALA A 48 -4.46 -5.25 -0.64
C ALA A 48 -5.82 -4.97 0.03
N GLY A 49 -6.35 -3.74 -0.05
CA GLY A 49 -7.54 -3.32 0.68
C GLY A 49 -7.34 -3.23 2.20
N HIS A 50 -6.10 -3.17 2.67
CA HIS A 50 -5.73 -3.02 4.08
C HIS A 50 -5.85 -1.55 4.51
N TRP A 51 -7.06 -1.02 4.49
CA TRP A 51 -7.33 0.41 4.64
C TRP A 51 -6.86 0.99 5.97
N THR A 52 -7.00 0.25 7.08
CA THR A 52 -6.54 0.68 8.41
C THR A 52 -5.05 1.01 8.42
N ASP A 53 -4.22 0.14 7.82
CA ASP A 53 -2.77 0.36 7.74
C ASP A 53 -2.45 1.52 6.77
N ALA A 54 -3.16 1.61 5.65
CA ALA A 54 -2.97 2.67 4.67
C ALA A 54 -3.29 4.05 5.27
N PHE A 55 -4.38 4.17 6.05
CA PHE A 55 -4.73 5.42 6.74
C PHE A 55 -3.70 5.79 7.81
N ALA A 56 -3.21 4.83 8.59
CA ALA A 56 -2.16 5.09 9.56
C ALA A 56 -0.87 5.67 8.91
N ILE A 57 -0.56 5.24 7.67
CA ILE A 57 0.54 5.81 6.89
C ILE A 57 0.22 7.24 6.45
N ALA A 58 -0.99 7.51 5.95
CA ALA A 58 -1.39 8.86 5.53
C ALA A 58 -1.40 9.85 6.71
N ASP A 59 -1.87 9.44 7.88
CA ASP A 59 -1.87 10.24 9.11
C ASP A 59 -0.44 10.60 9.55
N ARG A 60 0.47 9.63 9.49
CA ARG A 60 1.87 9.84 9.86
C ARG A 60 2.64 10.62 8.79
N TYR A 61 2.29 10.47 7.52
CA TYR A 61 3.01 11.05 6.39
C TYR A 61 2.04 11.78 5.44
N PRO A 62 1.68 13.05 5.73
CA PRO A 62 0.66 13.79 4.99
C PRO A 62 0.87 13.88 3.47
N LYS A 63 2.12 13.78 3.01
CA LYS A 63 2.47 13.75 1.57
C LYS A 63 1.90 12.55 0.80
N PHE A 64 1.42 11.51 1.48
CA PHE A 64 0.82 10.31 0.86
C PHE A 64 -0.69 10.22 1.05
N VAL A 65 -1.34 11.29 1.54
CA VAL A 65 -2.79 11.35 1.72
C VAL A 65 -3.51 11.04 0.40
N GLU A 66 -3.09 11.65 -0.70
CA GLU A 66 -3.71 11.39 -2.01
C GLU A 66 -3.49 9.95 -2.50
N ASP A 67 -2.30 9.37 -2.27
CA ASP A 67 -1.99 7.98 -2.64
C ASP A 67 -2.90 6.96 -1.91
N VAL A 68 -3.54 7.35 -0.80
CA VAL A 68 -4.42 6.48 0.01
C VAL A 68 -5.90 6.81 -0.16
N TYR A 69 -6.28 8.09 0.04
CA TYR A 69 -7.69 8.48 0.09
C TYR A 69 -8.34 8.53 -1.29
N LEU A 70 -7.59 8.80 -2.37
CA LEU A 70 -8.16 8.79 -3.72
C LEU A 70 -8.56 7.37 -4.15
N PRO A 71 -7.72 6.33 -4.02
CA PRO A 71 -8.14 4.95 -4.24
C PRO A 71 -9.27 4.50 -3.30
N TYR A 72 -9.27 4.94 -2.05
CA TYR A 72 -10.32 4.61 -1.10
C TYR A 72 -11.69 5.17 -1.53
N ALA A 73 -11.73 6.44 -1.96
CA ALA A 73 -12.97 7.04 -2.47
C ALA A 73 -13.51 6.30 -3.69
N ARG A 74 -12.63 5.84 -4.60
CA ARG A 74 -13.02 5.01 -5.75
C ARG A 74 -13.58 3.65 -5.31
N HIS A 75 -12.91 2.98 -4.37
CA HIS A 75 -13.37 1.70 -3.81
C HIS A 75 -14.76 1.82 -3.16
N LEU A 76 -15.05 2.93 -2.47
CA LEU A 76 -16.39 3.18 -1.93
C LEU A 76 -17.43 3.38 -3.03
N ALA A 77 -17.12 4.22 -4.02
CA ALA A 77 -18.01 4.49 -5.14
C ALA A 77 -18.36 3.23 -5.94
N GLU A 78 -17.38 2.37 -6.22
CA GLU A 78 -17.59 1.09 -6.92
C GLU A 78 -18.49 0.13 -6.12
N ARG A 79 -18.31 0.09 -4.79
CA ARG A 79 -19.13 -0.74 -3.90
C ARG A 79 -20.57 -0.25 -3.82
N ASP A 80 -20.76 1.06 -3.74
CA ASP A 80 -22.10 1.65 -3.69
C ASP A 80 -22.85 1.36 -5.00
N GLN A 81 -22.21 1.60 -6.16
CA GLN A 81 -22.77 1.28 -7.48
C GLN A 81 -23.14 -0.19 -7.65
N PHE A 82 -22.30 -1.10 -7.14
CA PHE A 82 -22.58 -2.53 -7.20
C PHE A 82 -23.83 -2.90 -6.38
N LEU A 83 -23.97 -2.36 -5.16
CA LEU A 83 -25.13 -2.62 -4.30
C LEU A 83 -26.43 -2.07 -4.90
N GLU A 84 -26.36 -0.92 -5.57
CA GLU A 84 -27.50 -0.31 -6.26
C GLU A 84 -27.96 -1.16 -7.43
N ALA A 85 -27.04 -1.66 -8.26
CA ALA A 85 -27.34 -2.56 -9.36
C ALA A 85 -28.03 -3.86 -8.90
N GLN A 86 -27.62 -4.42 -7.75
CA GLN A 86 -28.22 -5.64 -7.21
C GLN A 86 -29.65 -5.45 -6.71
N LYS A 87 -30.01 -4.26 -6.21
CA LYS A 87 -31.38 -3.96 -5.72
C LYS A 87 -32.39 -3.74 -6.85
N GLY A 88 -31.93 -3.47 -8.07
CA GLY A 88 -32.77 -3.24 -9.24
C GLY A 88 -33.10 -4.48 -10.07
N LEU A 89 -32.57 -5.65 -9.69
CA LEU A 89 -32.84 -6.97 -10.29
C LEU A 89 -33.90 -7.74 -9.49
#